data_AF-A0A954FVY3-F1
#
_entry.id   AF-A0A954FVY3-F1
#
_cell.length_a   1.000
_cell.length_b   1.000
_cell.length_c   1.000
_cell.angle_alpha   90.00
_cell.angle_beta   90.00
_cell.angle_gamma   90.00
#
_symmetry.space_group_name_H-M   'P 1'
#
loop_
_entity.id
_entity.type
_entity.pdbx_description
1 polymer ?
#
loop_
_entity_poly.entity_id
_entity_poly.type
_entity_poly.pdbx_seq_one_letter_code
_entity_poly.pdbx_strand_id
1 'polypeptide(L)'
;MIDLRFRTAFTTLFFSLLIAAGGKSFSAEPVDFGRDIAPILHRHCLSCHNDRIRRGGLSLHSAQTVTLGGESGPIIDPGDPAASSLLDLITPTDGTAEMPRDAPPLSQQDQALLRDWIKAGAAWPADLALEPPVLWSLKTLQRPPVPSDIEPDPEFRIRNPIDAFVAARHKMNGIKPAPAASRRTLIRRLYLDLVGLLPSPEVVESFVADQDPRAYERLVDELLASPHFGERWGRYWLDLARYADSDGYLGDSIRPHAWVYREWVIDAINQDVPFDQFSIEQLAGDLLDKPTLSQKIATGFHRNTLSNTEAGVDLELYRTKEIVDRVNTTGMVWLGLTFGCAECHDHKHDPISQKEFYQIYAFFNNANETTASVRKPWENAEYEQARQKWEPVYQQLLLELKAYENSGLTEQQKIEITGILDKYKKTSDLKRLEPFCQTQKAGWNELSAKLDQHLQTKPAPPATKAPIFAERTKDRRDTFVHVRGIYNQPGEKVSPDTPFVLPDLNSRNQKPDRLDFAQWLFQDNNPLTPRVAVNRIWQHLFGQGLVSTPNDFGTKGAAPTHPLLLDWLAVEYKKQ
;
A
#
# COMPACT_ATOMS: atom_id res chain seq x y z
N MET A 1 23.78 67.43 -78.85
CA MET A 1 25.12 67.20 -79.42
C MET A 1 25.77 66.09 -78.61
N ILE A 2 25.95 64.91 -79.24
CA ILE A 2 27.07 63.96 -79.07
C ILE A 2 27.23 63.35 -77.65
N ASP A 3 27.18 62.04 -77.39
CA ASP A 3 27.27 60.88 -78.27
C ASP A 3 26.58 59.65 -77.65
N LEU A 4 26.12 58.79 -78.55
CA LEU A 4 25.52 57.49 -78.31
C LEU A 4 26.59 56.44 -78.64
N ARG A 5 26.56 55.29 -77.93
CA ARG A 5 27.22 53.99 -78.23
C ARG A 5 28.53 53.71 -77.48
N PHE A 6 28.47 52.79 -76.52
CA PHE A 6 29.16 51.51 -76.63
C PHE A 6 28.42 50.47 -75.78
N ARG A 7 27.78 49.52 -76.48
CA ARG A 7 27.23 48.29 -75.93
C ARG A 7 28.34 47.23 -75.88
N THR A 8 28.09 46.22 -75.05
CA THR A 8 28.62 44.85 -75.05
C THR A 8 29.99 44.57 -74.42
N ALA A 9 29.97 43.52 -73.57
CA ALA A 9 31.06 42.75 -72.97
C ALA A 9 31.66 43.30 -71.66
N PHE A 10 30.99 43.08 -70.52
CA PHE A 10 31.65 42.79 -69.24
C PHE A 10 30.63 42.17 -68.24
N THR A 11 30.03 41.05 -68.64
CA THR A 11 29.10 40.25 -67.79
C THR A 11 29.71 38.89 -67.44
N THR A 12 31.05 38.81 -67.34
CA THR A 12 31.75 37.54 -67.13
C THR A 12 33.07 37.69 -66.38
N LEU A 13 33.16 38.61 -65.40
CA LEU A 13 34.33 38.67 -64.52
C LEU A 13 34.02 39.25 -63.13
N PHE A 14 32.83 38.92 -62.60
CA PHE A 14 32.42 39.21 -61.21
C PHE A 14 31.78 37.99 -60.53
N PHE A 15 32.15 36.78 -61.00
CA PHE A 15 31.66 35.50 -60.46
C PHE A 15 32.81 34.52 -60.16
N SER A 16 34.03 35.01 -59.95
CA SER A 16 35.21 34.14 -59.79
C SER A 16 36.23 34.62 -58.77
N LEU A 17 35.89 35.56 -57.88
CA LEU A 17 36.79 35.98 -56.80
C LEU A 17 36.04 36.28 -55.48
N LEU A 18 35.04 35.46 -55.18
CA LEU A 18 34.32 35.42 -53.89
C LEU A 18 34.14 33.97 -53.40
N ILE A 19 35.04 33.07 -53.82
CA ILE A 19 35.15 31.68 -53.33
C ILE A 19 36.59 31.45 -52.85
N ALA A 20 37.00 32.20 -51.83
CA ALA A 20 38.21 31.92 -51.06
C ALA A 20 38.08 32.42 -49.60
N ALA A 21 36.84 32.53 -49.09
CA ALA A 21 36.61 32.53 -47.66
C ALA A 21 36.49 31.07 -47.25
N GLY A 22 37.52 30.56 -46.56
CA GLY A 22 37.59 29.17 -46.12
C GLY A 22 36.32 28.77 -45.37
N GLY A 23 35.51 27.94 -46.03
CA GLY A 23 34.59 27.08 -45.31
C GLY A 23 35.47 26.19 -44.43
N LYS A 24 35.53 26.49 -43.13
CA LYS A 24 35.86 25.46 -42.16
C LYS A 24 34.83 24.37 -42.39
N SER A 25 35.25 23.29 -43.05
CA SER A 25 34.54 22.04 -43.00
C SER A 25 34.39 21.74 -41.51
N PHE A 26 33.20 21.94 -40.97
CA PHE A 26 32.82 21.32 -39.71
C PHE A 26 32.81 19.82 -40.05
N SER A 27 33.96 19.17 -39.85
CA SER A 27 33.97 17.72 -39.72
C SER A 27 32.95 17.41 -38.63
N ALA A 28 31.91 16.66 -38.97
CA ALA A 28 31.02 16.12 -37.96
C ALA A 28 31.90 15.45 -36.90
N GLU A 29 31.69 15.81 -35.64
CA GLU A 29 32.47 15.21 -34.56
C GLU A 29 32.27 13.69 -34.60
N PRO A 30 33.32 12.89 -34.35
CA PRO A 30 33.18 11.44 -34.26
C PRO A 30 32.09 11.08 -33.24
N VAL A 31 31.32 10.04 -33.54
CA VAL A 31 30.31 9.52 -32.62
C VAL A 31 30.98 9.07 -31.33
N ASP A 32 30.58 9.67 -30.21
CA ASP A 32 31.09 9.32 -28.89
C ASP A 32 30.08 8.44 -28.16
N PHE A 33 30.57 7.34 -27.56
CA PHE A 33 29.68 6.40 -26.90
C PHE A 33 28.93 7.04 -25.72
N GLY A 34 29.61 7.78 -24.86
CA GLY A 34 29.01 8.34 -23.64
C GLY A 34 28.03 9.48 -23.93
N ARG A 35 28.37 10.34 -24.89
CA ARG A 35 27.56 11.49 -25.29
C ARG A 35 26.40 11.11 -26.19
N ASP A 36 26.62 10.24 -27.18
CA ASP A 36 25.66 10.03 -28.27
C ASP A 36 24.92 8.69 -28.16
N ILE A 37 25.60 7.60 -27.78
CA ILE A 37 25.03 6.23 -27.82
C ILE A 37 24.40 5.82 -26.50
N ALA A 38 25.09 6.03 -25.38
CA ALA A 38 24.62 5.68 -24.05
C ALA A 38 23.23 6.27 -23.76
N PRO A 39 22.91 7.54 -24.08
CA PRO A 39 21.56 8.09 -23.88
C PRO A 39 20.47 7.40 -24.71
N ILE A 40 20.80 6.93 -25.92
CA ILE A 40 19.86 6.19 -26.78
C ILE A 40 19.55 4.84 -26.14
N LEU A 41 20.58 4.08 -25.76
CA LEU A 41 20.42 2.78 -25.09
C LEU A 41 19.64 2.95 -23.77
N HIS A 42 19.96 3.98 -22.99
CA HIS A 42 19.27 4.29 -21.73
C HIS A 42 17.78 4.52 -21.92
N ARG A 43 17.41 5.26 -22.97
CA ARG A 43 16.03 5.67 -23.24
C ARG A 43 15.19 4.55 -23.87
N HIS A 44 15.80 3.74 -24.73
CA HIS A 44 15.06 2.83 -25.61
C HIS A 44 15.29 1.34 -25.33
N CYS A 45 16.38 0.97 -24.63
CA CYS A 45 16.81 -0.43 -24.57
C CYS A 45 16.98 -0.96 -23.13
N LEU A 46 17.57 -0.17 -22.22
CA LEU A 46 17.98 -0.64 -20.90
C LEU A 46 16.84 -1.00 -19.95
N SER A 47 15.60 -0.58 -20.23
CA SER A 47 14.44 -1.04 -19.44
C SER A 47 14.18 -2.54 -19.56
N CYS A 48 14.68 -3.19 -20.61
CA CYS A 48 14.43 -4.61 -20.90
C CYS A 48 15.69 -5.43 -21.21
N HIS A 49 16.82 -4.77 -21.49
CA HIS A 49 18.10 -5.40 -21.83
C HIS A 49 19.22 -4.84 -20.94
N ASN A 50 19.20 -5.19 -19.66
CA ASN A 50 20.22 -4.82 -18.67
C ASN A 50 20.76 -6.08 -17.98
N ASP A 51 21.63 -5.93 -16.98
CA ASP A 51 22.29 -7.08 -16.36
C ASP A 51 21.32 -8.04 -15.67
N ARG A 52 20.16 -7.54 -15.25
CA ARG A 52 19.16 -8.25 -14.45
C ARG A 52 17.96 -8.69 -15.30
N ILE A 53 17.39 -7.76 -16.07
CA ILE A 53 16.32 -8.07 -17.04
C ILE A 53 16.98 -8.30 -18.40
N ARG A 54 17.06 -9.57 -18.79
CA ARG A 54 17.70 -10.02 -20.04
C ARG A 54 16.67 -10.56 -21.03
N ARG A 55 15.78 -9.70 -21.55
CA ARG A 55 14.78 -10.17 -22.52
C ARG A 55 15.47 -10.73 -23.77
N GLY A 56 15.05 -11.93 -24.18
CA GLY A 56 15.71 -12.67 -25.26
C GLY A 56 17.18 -12.99 -24.95
N GLY A 57 17.54 -13.15 -23.67
CA GLY A 57 18.90 -13.43 -23.20
C GLY A 57 19.90 -12.27 -23.31
N LEU A 58 19.51 -11.12 -23.88
CA LEU A 58 20.41 -10.01 -24.18
C LEU A 58 20.57 -9.04 -23.00
N SER A 59 21.82 -8.65 -22.70
CA SER A 59 22.16 -7.57 -21.76
C SER A 59 23.05 -6.50 -22.41
N LEU A 60 22.55 -5.26 -22.44
CA LEU A 60 23.28 -4.06 -22.89
C LEU A 60 23.92 -3.30 -21.71
N HIS A 61 24.19 -4.00 -20.60
CA HIS A 61 24.79 -3.40 -19.42
C HIS A 61 26.24 -2.98 -19.64
N SER A 62 27.04 -3.81 -20.30
CA SER A 62 28.47 -3.56 -20.47
C SER A 62 28.97 -4.10 -21.81
N ALA A 63 30.19 -3.70 -22.19
CA ALA A 63 30.91 -4.28 -23.31
C ALA A 63 30.96 -5.81 -23.24
N GLN A 64 31.20 -6.36 -22.05
CA GLN A 64 31.32 -7.81 -21.84
C GLN A 64 30.00 -8.53 -22.11
N THR A 65 28.90 -7.99 -21.59
CA THR A 65 27.59 -8.64 -21.69
C THR A 65 26.97 -8.51 -23.07
N VAL A 66 27.20 -7.39 -23.78
CA VAL A 66 26.66 -7.21 -25.13
C VAL A 66 27.34 -8.14 -26.14
N THR A 67 28.64 -8.42 -25.96
CA THR A 67 29.39 -9.36 -26.81
C THR A 67 28.92 -10.80 -26.65
N LEU A 68 28.36 -11.19 -25.50
CA LEU A 68 27.75 -12.52 -25.33
C LEU A 68 26.51 -12.72 -26.22
N GLY A 69 25.87 -11.64 -26.66
CA GLY A 69 24.65 -11.68 -27.46
C GLY A 69 23.42 -12.09 -26.65
N GLY A 70 22.33 -12.37 -27.37
CA GLY A 70 21.11 -12.93 -26.81
C GLY A 70 20.87 -14.38 -27.25
N GLU A 71 19.67 -14.89 -27.01
CA GLU A 71 19.20 -16.21 -27.47
C GLU A 71 19.27 -16.36 -29.00
N SER A 72 19.18 -15.24 -29.73
CA SER A 72 19.31 -15.18 -31.19
C SER A 72 20.75 -15.00 -31.69
N GLY A 73 21.74 -15.00 -30.78
CA GLY A 73 23.15 -14.77 -31.09
C GLY A 73 23.60 -13.30 -30.92
N PRO A 74 24.78 -12.93 -31.47
CA PRO A 74 25.31 -11.58 -31.42
C PRO A 74 24.38 -10.58 -32.13
N ILE A 75 24.27 -9.37 -31.57
CA ILE A 75 23.40 -8.31 -32.11
C ILE A 75 24.16 -7.14 -32.76
N ILE A 76 25.46 -7.04 -32.48
CA ILE A 76 26.35 -6.00 -32.97
C ILE A 76 27.58 -6.69 -33.56
N ASP A 77 27.86 -6.41 -34.83
CA ASP A 77 29.08 -6.80 -35.52
C ASP A 77 29.96 -5.54 -35.71
N PRO A 78 31.05 -5.38 -34.92
CA PRO A 78 31.89 -4.20 -34.97
C PRO A 78 32.48 -3.94 -36.37
N GLY A 79 32.12 -2.80 -36.96
CA GLY A 79 32.58 -2.38 -38.29
C GLY A 79 31.65 -2.79 -39.44
N ASP A 80 30.66 -3.65 -39.20
CA ASP A 80 29.69 -4.09 -40.21
C ASP A 80 28.24 -3.80 -39.79
N PRO A 81 27.70 -2.62 -40.13
CA PRO A 81 26.31 -2.30 -39.91
C PRO A 81 25.32 -3.21 -40.63
N ALA A 82 25.69 -3.84 -41.76
CA ALA A 82 24.79 -4.69 -42.52
C ALA A 82 24.67 -6.09 -41.90
N ALA A 83 25.69 -6.54 -41.17
CA ALA A 83 25.68 -7.79 -40.40
C ALA A 83 25.10 -7.63 -38.97
N SER A 84 24.86 -6.40 -38.52
CA SER A 84 24.39 -6.09 -37.17
C SER A 84 22.87 -6.13 -37.03
N SER A 85 22.33 -7.23 -36.49
CA SER A 85 20.89 -7.43 -36.33
C SER A 85 20.19 -6.40 -35.43
N LEU A 86 20.94 -5.68 -34.56
CA LEU A 86 20.41 -4.53 -33.82
C LEU A 86 19.75 -3.50 -34.76
N LEU A 87 20.36 -3.22 -35.91
CA LEU A 87 19.83 -2.24 -36.86
C LEU A 87 18.56 -2.74 -37.55
N ASP A 88 18.45 -4.04 -37.80
CA ASP A 88 17.25 -4.64 -38.36
C ASP A 88 16.08 -4.53 -37.37
N LEU A 89 16.33 -4.83 -36.09
CA LEU A 89 15.32 -4.80 -35.04
C LEU A 89 14.75 -3.40 -34.79
N ILE A 90 15.58 -2.35 -34.89
CA ILE A 90 15.15 -0.97 -34.63
C ILE A 90 14.63 -0.24 -35.87
N THR A 91 14.85 -0.79 -37.07
CA THR A 91 14.40 -0.17 -38.33
C THR A 91 12.91 -0.48 -38.54
N PRO A 92 12.03 0.53 -38.64
CA PRO A 92 10.61 0.29 -38.81
C PRO A 92 10.28 -0.32 -40.18
N THR A 93 9.43 -1.35 -40.18
CA THR A 93 8.72 -1.88 -41.37
C THR A 93 7.24 -1.55 -41.21
N ASP A 94 6.62 -0.93 -42.22
CA ASP A 94 5.21 -0.49 -42.19
C ASP A 94 4.84 0.41 -41.00
N GLY A 95 5.80 1.23 -40.55
CA GLY A 95 5.60 2.22 -39.47
C GLY A 95 5.83 1.68 -38.05
N THR A 96 6.16 0.40 -37.90
CA THR A 96 6.49 -0.23 -36.61
C THR A 96 7.85 -0.92 -36.66
N ALA A 97 8.67 -0.77 -35.62
CA ALA A 97 9.91 -1.52 -35.45
C ALA A 97 9.70 -2.69 -34.49
N GLU A 98 10.48 -3.75 -34.60
CA GLU A 98 10.44 -4.87 -33.65
C GLU A 98 10.91 -4.42 -32.25
N MET A 99 11.86 -3.49 -32.22
CA MET A 99 12.35 -2.84 -31.01
C MET A 99 12.36 -1.32 -31.15
N PRO A 100 11.92 -0.58 -30.11
CA PRO A 100 11.47 -1.08 -28.81
C PRO A 100 10.01 -1.55 -28.86
N ARG A 101 9.70 -2.72 -28.28
CA ARG A 101 8.32 -3.23 -28.21
C ARG A 101 7.41 -2.32 -27.39
N ASP A 102 6.17 -2.15 -27.84
CA ASP A 102 5.14 -1.33 -27.20
C ASP A 102 5.54 0.16 -27.04
N ALA A 103 6.48 0.65 -27.86
CA ALA A 103 6.90 2.06 -27.90
C ALA A 103 7.08 2.54 -29.35
N PRO A 104 7.07 3.86 -29.59
CA PRO A 104 7.40 4.40 -30.90
C PRO A 104 8.81 3.98 -31.36
N PRO A 105 9.04 3.77 -32.66
CA PRO A 105 10.37 3.51 -33.19
C PRO A 105 11.36 4.63 -32.85
N LEU A 106 12.66 4.29 -32.86
CA LEU A 106 13.72 5.28 -32.68
C LEU A 106 13.66 6.35 -33.76
N SER A 107 14.09 7.57 -33.43
CA SER A 107 14.19 8.63 -34.44
C SER A 107 15.21 8.25 -35.51
N GLN A 108 15.05 8.80 -36.73
CA GLN A 108 16.04 8.56 -37.80
C GLN A 108 17.46 9.00 -37.38
N GLN A 109 17.56 10.03 -36.54
CA GLN A 109 18.82 10.50 -35.99
C GLN A 109 19.45 9.47 -35.03
N ASP A 110 18.67 8.91 -34.10
CA ASP A 110 19.17 7.90 -33.16
C ASP A 110 19.60 6.62 -33.91
N GLN A 111 18.83 6.20 -34.92
CA GLN A 111 19.19 5.08 -35.79
C GLN A 111 20.48 5.34 -36.57
N ALA A 112 20.68 6.56 -37.07
CA ALA A 112 21.90 6.96 -37.78
C ALA A 112 23.12 6.96 -36.84
N LEU A 113 22.97 7.48 -35.62
CA LEU A 113 24.03 7.46 -34.61
C LEU A 113 24.45 6.03 -34.24
N LEU A 114 23.49 5.13 -34.02
CA LEU A 114 23.79 3.71 -33.77
C LEU A 114 24.51 3.06 -34.95
N ARG A 115 24.08 3.35 -36.18
CA ARG A 115 24.71 2.85 -37.40
C ARG A 115 26.15 3.34 -37.55
N ASP A 116 26.38 4.64 -37.34
CA ASP A 116 27.70 5.26 -37.46
C ASP A 116 28.65 4.77 -36.36
N TRP A 117 28.15 4.58 -35.14
CA TRP A 117 28.90 3.96 -34.05
C TRP A 117 29.32 2.52 -34.37
N ILE A 118 28.40 1.69 -34.88
CA ILE A 118 28.72 0.32 -35.31
C ILE A 118 29.78 0.34 -36.41
N LYS A 119 29.61 1.20 -37.42
CA LYS A 119 30.57 1.37 -38.52
C LYS A 119 31.96 1.80 -38.04
N ALA A 120 32.02 2.59 -36.97
CA ALA A 120 33.26 3.02 -36.33
C ALA A 120 33.90 1.93 -35.44
N GLY A 121 33.35 0.71 -35.43
CA GLY A 121 33.88 -0.41 -34.65
C GLY A 121 33.18 -0.63 -33.31
N ALA A 122 32.00 -0.02 -33.09
CA ALA A 122 31.17 -0.20 -31.91
C ALA A 122 31.93 -0.07 -30.57
N ALA A 123 32.85 0.91 -30.48
CA ALA A 123 33.70 1.08 -29.32
C ALA A 123 32.86 1.34 -28.06
N TRP A 124 33.03 0.50 -27.04
CA TRP A 124 32.40 0.61 -25.73
C TRP A 124 33.49 0.73 -24.66
N PRO A 125 33.45 1.74 -23.77
CA PRO A 125 34.48 1.89 -22.72
C PRO A 125 34.48 0.69 -21.75
N ALA A 126 35.62 0.02 -21.58
CA ALA A 126 35.71 -1.27 -20.87
C ALA A 126 35.13 -1.27 -19.43
N ASP A 127 35.27 -0.15 -18.72
CA ASP A 127 34.81 0.00 -17.33
C ASP A 127 33.41 0.64 -17.21
N LEU A 128 32.76 0.96 -18.34
CA LEU A 128 31.45 1.60 -18.34
C LEU A 128 30.34 0.56 -18.32
N ALA A 129 29.72 0.45 -17.16
CA ALA A 129 28.44 -0.22 -16.94
C ALA A 129 27.30 0.79 -17.09
N LEU A 130 26.36 0.51 -18.00
CA LEU A 130 25.11 1.23 -18.11
C LEU A 130 24.07 0.63 -17.16
N GLU A 131 23.48 1.50 -16.34
CA GLU A 131 22.38 1.13 -15.46
C GLU A 131 21.04 1.47 -16.13
N PRO A 132 19.95 0.73 -15.85
CA PRO A 132 18.63 1.10 -16.35
C PRO A 132 18.22 2.50 -15.86
N PRO A 133 17.39 3.24 -16.63
CA PRO A 133 16.86 4.52 -16.16
C PRO A 133 16.09 4.29 -14.85
N VAL A 134 16.55 4.92 -13.77
CA VAL A 134 15.87 4.86 -12.48
C VAL A 134 14.52 5.54 -12.64
N LEU A 135 13.46 4.75 -12.46
CA LEU A 135 12.09 5.24 -12.46
C LEU A 135 11.97 6.43 -11.49
N TRP A 136 11.20 7.45 -11.88
CA TRP A 136 11.10 8.70 -11.11
C TRP A 136 10.76 8.46 -9.63
N SER A 137 9.94 7.45 -9.35
CA SER A 137 9.46 7.07 -8.02
C SER A 137 10.51 6.33 -7.19
N LEU A 138 11.49 5.69 -7.83
CA LEU A 138 12.60 4.97 -7.18
C LEU A 138 13.81 5.88 -6.91
N LYS A 139 13.80 7.11 -7.42
CA LYS A 139 14.84 8.08 -7.08
C LYS A 139 14.79 8.40 -5.60
N THR A 140 15.97 8.48 -4.98
CA THR A 140 16.13 8.86 -3.57
C THR A 140 15.33 10.12 -3.28
N LEU A 141 14.56 10.08 -2.20
CA LEU A 141 13.74 11.19 -1.79
C LEU A 141 14.63 12.36 -1.34
N GLN A 142 14.44 13.53 -1.94
CA GLN A 142 15.17 14.75 -1.60
C GLN A 142 14.17 15.86 -1.30
N ARG A 143 14.51 16.76 -0.38
CA ARG A 143 13.69 17.95 -0.09
C ARG A 143 13.97 19.02 -1.14
N PRO A 144 13.06 19.30 -2.07
CA PRO A 144 13.31 20.35 -3.05
C PRO A 144 13.23 21.73 -2.40
N PRO A 145 13.96 22.73 -2.93
CA PRO A 145 13.82 24.12 -2.48
C PRO A 145 12.42 24.62 -2.78
N VAL A 146 11.85 25.38 -1.85
CA VAL A 146 10.55 26.02 -2.04
C VAL A 146 10.71 27.16 -3.05
N PRO A 147 9.89 27.23 -4.11
CA PRO A 147 9.96 28.31 -5.09
C PRO A 147 9.78 29.70 -4.45
N SER A 148 10.73 30.60 -4.71
CA SER A 148 10.69 31.99 -4.22
C SER A 148 10.34 33.03 -5.30
N ASP A 149 10.64 32.72 -6.57
CA ASP A 149 10.63 33.70 -7.67
C ASP A 149 9.28 33.71 -8.42
N ILE A 150 8.20 33.80 -7.66
CA ILE A 150 6.83 33.79 -8.17
C ILE A 150 6.22 35.17 -7.93
N GLU A 151 5.75 35.79 -9.00
CA GLU A 151 5.04 37.06 -8.88
C GLU A 151 3.71 36.84 -8.16
N PRO A 152 3.36 37.69 -7.18
CA PRO A 152 2.10 37.55 -6.47
C PRO A 152 0.93 37.79 -7.41
N ASP A 153 0.03 36.80 -7.51
CA ASP A 153 -1.25 36.95 -8.17
C ASP A 153 -2.27 37.53 -7.16
N PRO A 154 -3.01 38.60 -7.48
CA PRO A 154 -4.00 39.18 -6.57
C PRO A 154 -5.07 38.19 -6.10
N GLU A 155 -5.43 37.22 -6.95
CA GLU A 155 -6.45 36.20 -6.67
C GLU A 155 -5.87 34.97 -5.97
N PHE A 156 -4.53 34.83 -5.90
CA PHE A 156 -3.86 33.69 -5.27
C PHE A 156 -2.69 34.13 -4.39
N ARG A 157 -2.99 34.33 -3.12
CA ARG A 157 -2.00 34.65 -2.10
C ARG A 157 -1.23 33.40 -1.69
N ILE A 158 0.09 33.43 -1.85
CA ILE A 158 1.02 32.41 -1.33
C ILE A 158 1.10 32.56 0.20
N ARG A 159 0.60 31.58 0.96
CA ARG A 159 0.62 31.58 2.43
C ARG A 159 1.60 30.58 3.01
N ASN A 160 1.83 29.48 2.31
CA ASN A 160 2.67 28.37 2.76
C ASN A 160 3.47 27.78 1.57
N PRO A 161 4.38 26.83 1.81
CA PRO A 161 5.16 26.20 0.74
C PRO A 161 4.32 25.46 -0.31
N ILE A 162 3.18 24.86 0.06
CA ILE A 162 2.29 24.16 -0.89
C ILE A 162 1.79 25.16 -1.94
N ASP A 163 1.32 26.33 -1.50
CA ASP A 163 0.86 27.40 -2.39
C ASP A 163 1.98 27.85 -3.35
N ALA A 164 3.22 27.94 -2.88
CA ALA A 164 4.36 28.31 -3.72
C ALA A 164 4.61 27.29 -4.84
N PHE A 165 4.56 25.98 -4.55
CA PHE A 165 4.70 24.96 -5.59
C PHE A 165 3.54 24.99 -6.60
N VAL A 166 2.30 25.18 -6.13
CA VAL A 166 1.13 25.30 -7.00
C VAL A 166 1.25 26.54 -7.91
N ALA A 167 1.61 27.68 -7.34
CA ALA A 167 1.78 28.93 -8.10
C ALA A 167 2.92 28.84 -9.13
N ALA A 168 4.03 28.16 -8.80
CA ALA A 168 5.11 27.89 -9.77
C ALA A 168 4.58 27.10 -10.98
N ARG A 169 3.75 26.08 -10.73
CA ARG A 169 3.17 25.24 -11.78
C ARG A 169 2.15 26.00 -12.63
N HIS A 170 1.34 26.86 -12.01
CA HIS A 170 0.44 27.78 -12.73
C HIS A 170 1.21 28.70 -13.66
N LYS A 171 2.25 29.39 -13.16
CA LYS A 171 3.13 30.26 -13.97
C LYS A 171 3.75 29.50 -15.14
N MET A 172 4.27 28.30 -14.90
CA MET A 172 4.89 27.47 -15.94
C MET A 172 3.92 27.09 -17.07
N ASN A 173 2.65 26.85 -16.74
CA ASN A 173 1.63 26.44 -17.72
C ASN A 173 0.75 27.59 -18.22
N GLY A 174 1.01 28.83 -17.81
CA GLY A 174 0.17 29.99 -18.16
C GLY A 174 -1.27 29.89 -17.64
N ILE A 175 -1.49 29.17 -16.53
CA ILE A 175 -2.82 28.98 -15.93
C ILE A 175 -3.04 30.06 -14.87
N LYS A 176 -4.20 30.74 -14.92
CA LYS A 176 -4.61 31.67 -13.88
C LYS A 176 -5.33 30.95 -12.74
N PRO A 177 -5.06 31.30 -11.48
CA PRO A 177 -5.79 30.75 -10.33
C PRO A 177 -7.30 31.04 -10.40
N ALA A 178 -8.10 30.13 -9.83
CA ALA A 178 -9.52 30.37 -9.63
C ALA A 178 -9.75 31.30 -8.43
N PRO A 179 -10.83 32.12 -8.44
CA PRO A 179 -11.16 32.97 -7.30
C PRO A 179 -11.49 32.12 -6.07
N ALA A 180 -11.30 32.71 -4.88
CA ALA A 180 -11.63 32.05 -3.62
C ALA A 180 -13.12 31.66 -3.55
N ALA A 181 -13.38 30.45 -3.05
CA ALA A 181 -14.75 29.99 -2.85
C ALA A 181 -15.45 30.79 -1.74
N SER A 182 -16.78 30.92 -1.83
CA SER A 182 -17.57 31.60 -0.79
C SER A 182 -17.43 30.90 0.57
N ARG A 183 -17.59 31.63 1.67
CA ARG A 183 -17.57 31.05 3.04
C ARG A 183 -18.55 29.87 3.17
N ARG A 184 -19.75 29.98 2.58
CA ARG A 184 -20.76 28.90 2.55
C ARG A 184 -20.27 27.65 1.82
N THR A 185 -19.53 27.82 0.73
CA THR A 185 -18.91 26.70 -0.01
C THR A 185 -17.77 26.08 0.79
N LEU A 186 -16.93 26.90 1.42
CA LEU A 186 -15.77 26.43 2.20
C LEU A 186 -16.18 25.56 3.38
N ILE A 187 -17.14 26.00 4.20
CA ILE A 187 -17.62 25.18 5.33
C ILE A 187 -18.21 23.85 4.87
N ARG A 188 -18.99 23.85 3.78
CA ARG A 188 -19.55 22.61 3.22
C ARG A 188 -18.46 21.64 2.79
N ARG A 189 -17.40 22.13 2.14
CA ARG A 189 -16.26 21.29 1.71
C ARG A 189 -15.51 20.73 2.92
N LEU A 190 -15.14 21.58 3.88
CA LEU A 190 -14.46 21.14 5.11
C LEU A 190 -15.20 20.02 5.84
N TYR A 191 -16.51 20.17 6.03
CA TYR A 191 -17.32 19.15 6.68
C TYR A 191 -17.38 17.83 5.90
N LEU A 192 -17.52 17.88 4.58
CA LEU A 192 -17.55 16.67 3.74
C LEU A 192 -16.18 15.99 3.65
N ASP A 193 -15.10 16.77 3.59
CA ASP A 193 -13.74 16.28 3.41
C ASP A 193 -13.20 15.70 4.74
N LEU A 194 -13.40 16.41 5.85
CA LEU A 194 -12.84 16.01 7.16
C LEU A 194 -13.73 15.03 7.92
N VAL A 195 -15.05 15.26 8.00
CA VAL A 195 -15.96 14.41 8.81
C VAL A 195 -17.00 13.65 8.01
N GLY A 196 -17.08 13.85 6.69
CA GLY A 196 -17.99 13.10 5.81
C GLY A 196 -19.47 13.44 5.94
N LEU A 197 -19.83 14.43 6.76
CA LEU A 197 -21.19 14.84 7.05
C LEU A 197 -21.44 16.28 6.56
N LEU A 198 -22.70 16.71 6.53
CA LEU A 198 -23.02 18.12 6.25
C LEU A 198 -23.10 18.90 7.57
N PRO A 199 -22.68 20.18 7.59
CA PRO A 199 -22.89 21.04 8.74
C PRO A 199 -24.38 21.34 8.93
N SER A 200 -24.81 21.59 10.16
CA SER A 200 -26.17 22.09 10.41
C SER A 200 -26.31 23.53 9.88
N PRO A 201 -27.53 23.97 9.53
CA PRO A 201 -27.77 25.35 9.08
C PRO A 201 -27.23 26.41 10.05
N GLU A 202 -27.37 26.18 11.36
CA GLU A 202 -26.93 27.11 12.42
C GLU A 202 -25.41 27.28 12.42
N VAL A 203 -24.67 26.18 12.25
CA VAL A 203 -23.20 26.22 12.16
C VAL A 203 -22.74 26.97 10.90
N VAL A 204 -23.44 26.78 9.77
CA VAL A 204 -23.16 27.52 8.53
C VAL A 204 -23.35 29.01 8.73
N GLU A 205 -24.47 29.45 9.30
CA GLU A 205 -24.72 30.87 9.52
C GLU A 205 -23.71 31.49 10.50
N SER A 206 -23.37 30.77 11.57
CA SER A 206 -22.35 31.20 12.54
C SER A 206 -20.99 31.42 11.87
N PHE A 207 -20.51 30.44 11.09
CA PHE A 207 -19.25 30.55 10.37
C PHE A 207 -19.28 31.66 9.30
N VAL A 208 -20.38 31.83 8.58
CA VAL A 208 -20.49 32.88 7.56
C VAL A 208 -20.44 34.28 8.19
N ALA A 209 -21.05 34.44 9.37
CA ALA A 209 -21.04 35.69 10.11
C ALA A 209 -19.69 36.00 10.80
N ASP A 210 -18.90 34.98 11.16
CA ASP A 210 -17.60 35.14 11.82
C ASP A 210 -16.59 35.85 10.89
N GLN A 211 -16.22 37.08 11.28
CA GLN A 211 -15.26 37.93 10.54
C GLN A 211 -13.82 37.78 11.02
N ASP A 212 -13.55 36.91 12.00
CA ASP A 212 -12.17 36.67 12.45
C ASP A 212 -11.34 36.09 11.29
N PRO A 213 -10.15 36.65 11.00
CA PRO A 213 -9.28 36.13 9.94
C PRO A 213 -8.83 34.68 10.15
N ARG A 214 -8.94 34.13 11.37
CA ARG A 214 -8.62 32.74 11.71
C ARG A 214 -9.84 31.82 11.85
N ALA A 215 -11.04 32.30 11.49
CA ALA A 215 -12.26 31.50 11.62
C ALA A 215 -12.18 30.18 10.82
N TYR A 216 -11.52 30.20 9.67
CA TYR A 216 -11.36 29.00 8.83
C TYR A 216 -10.43 27.99 9.47
N GLU A 217 -9.25 28.42 9.92
CA GLU A 217 -8.24 27.57 10.56
C GLU A 217 -8.76 26.98 11.87
N ARG A 218 -9.47 27.76 12.70
CA ARG A 218 -10.12 27.22 13.90
C ARG A 218 -11.12 26.12 13.58
N LEU A 219 -11.94 26.32 12.55
CA LEU A 219 -12.92 25.30 12.15
C LEU A 219 -12.23 24.04 11.63
N VAL A 220 -11.10 24.16 10.94
CA VAL A 220 -10.27 23.01 10.56
C VAL A 220 -9.80 22.26 11.79
N ASP A 221 -9.23 22.95 12.79
CA ASP A 221 -8.75 22.34 14.03
C ASP A 221 -9.89 21.64 14.81
N GLU A 222 -11.07 22.27 14.90
CA GLU A 222 -12.26 21.68 15.52
C GLU A 222 -12.72 20.40 14.83
N LEU A 223 -12.72 20.39 13.48
CA LEU A 223 -13.13 19.23 12.71
C LEU A 223 -12.10 18.10 12.74
N LEU A 224 -10.80 18.41 12.74
CA LEU A 224 -9.73 17.42 12.92
C LEU A 224 -9.77 16.78 14.31
N ALA A 225 -10.14 17.54 15.35
CA ALA A 225 -10.31 17.03 16.72
C ALA A 225 -11.61 16.24 16.94
N SER A 226 -12.52 16.23 15.97
CA SER A 226 -13.80 15.51 16.06
C SER A 226 -13.59 14.00 15.92
N PRO A 227 -14.25 13.14 16.73
CA PRO A 227 -14.17 11.69 16.55
C PRO A 227 -14.66 11.21 15.17
N HIS A 228 -15.53 12.01 14.53
CA HIS A 228 -16.02 11.74 13.17
C HIS A 228 -14.92 11.87 12.10
N PHE A 229 -13.80 12.53 12.40
CA PHE A 229 -12.65 12.58 11.51
C PHE A 229 -12.06 11.18 11.30
N GLY A 230 -11.79 10.45 12.39
CA GLY A 230 -11.32 9.07 12.33
C GLY A 230 -12.33 8.11 11.69
N GLU A 231 -13.63 8.32 11.86
CA GLU A 231 -14.66 7.54 11.16
C GLU A 231 -14.61 7.75 9.65
N ARG A 232 -14.50 9.02 9.21
CA ARG A 232 -14.42 9.39 7.80
C ARG A 232 -13.14 8.87 7.15
N TRP A 233 -12.00 9.14 7.76
CA TRP A 233 -10.68 8.82 7.21
C TRP A 233 -10.33 7.35 7.39
N GLY A 234 -10.79 6.73 8.46
CA GLY A 234 -10.68 5.29 8.69
C GLY A 234 -11.29 4.48 7.56
N ARG A 235 -12.42 4.93 6.99
CA ARG A 235 -13.04 4.27 5.82
C ARG A 235 -12.07 4.11 4.64
N TYR A 236 -11.31 5.16 4.31
CA TYR A 236 -10.35 5.08 3.20
C TYR A 236 -9.22 4.10 3.48
N TRP A 237 -8.77 4.03 4.74
CA TRP A 237 -7.79 3.02 5.14
C TRP A 237 -8.37 1.60 5.12
N LEU A 238 -9.60 1.42 5.57
CA LEU A 238 -10.28 0.13 5.61
C LEU A 238 -10.51 -0.44 4.21
N ASP A 239 -10.74 0.41 3.20
CA ASP A 239 -10.76 -0.01 1.80
C ASP A 239 -9.40 -0.59 1.37
N LEU A 240 -8.28 0.05 1.74
CA LEU A 240 -6.92 -0.43 1.47
C LEU A 240 -6.60 -1.72 2.24
N ALA A 241 -7.10 -1.83 3.46
CA ALA A 241 -6.98 -3.01 4.31
C ALA A 241 -7.94 -4.16 3.89
N ARG A 242 -8.78 -3.92 2.88
CA ARG A 242 -9.78 -4.87 2.35
C ARG A 242 -10.74 -5.37 3.43
N TYR A 243 -11.09 -4.48 4.35
CA TYR A 243 -12.01 -4.76 5.43
C TYR A 243 -13.38 -5.17 4.88
N ALA A 244 -13.93 -6.24 5.44
CA ALA A 244 -15.30 -6.67 5.18
C ALA A 244 -15.90 -7.27 6.46
N ASP A 245 -17.20 -7.10 6.64
CA ASP A 245 -17.97 -7.71 7.73
C ASP A 245 -18.33 -9.18 7.45
N SER A 246 -17.86 -9.75 6.35
CA SER A 246 -18.13 -11.13 5.95
C SER A 246 -16.90 -11.84 5.35
N ASP A 247 -16.94 -13.17 5.28
CA ASP A 247 -15.81 -14.02 4.87
C ASP A 247 -15.59 -14.10 3.35
N GLY A 248 -16.62 -13.80 2.57
CA GLY A 248 -16.69 -13.99 1.12
C GLY A 248 -16.84 -15.45 0.69
N TYR A 249 -16.49 -15.74 -0.57
CA TYR A 249 -16.73 -17.03 -1.22
C TYR A 249 -18.21 -17.49 -1.18
N LEU A 250 -18.53 -18.76 -1.42
CA LEU A 250 -19.92 -19.23 -1.50
C LEU A 250 -20.59 -19.25 -0.12
N GLY A 251 -19.83 -19.55 0.93
CA GLY A 251 -20.33 -19.67 2.31
C GLY A 251 -20.52 -18.34 3.05
N ASP A 252 -20.13 -17.22 2.43
CA ASP A 252 -20.09 -15.83 2.90
C ASP A 252 -20.76 -15.57 4.26
N SER A 253 -20.06 -15.94 5.33
CA SER A 253 -20.55 -15.85 6.71
C SER A 253 -20.15 -14.51 7.32
N ILE A 254 -20.97 -14.01 8.24
CA ILE A 254 -20.66 -12.78 8.97
C ILE A 254 -19.44 -13.00 9.86
N ARG A 255 -18.54 -12.01 9.89
CA ARG A 255 -17.40 -11.92 10.82
C ARG A 255 -17.83 -11.15 12.07
N PRO A 256 -18.30 -11.81 13.15
CA PRO A 256 -19.01 -11.15 14.25
C PRO A 256 -18.16 -10.12 15.00
N HIS A 257 -16.83 -10.22 14.93
CA HIS A 257 -15.90 -9.35 15.66
C HIS A 257 -14.88 -8.64 14.75
N ALA A 258 -15.09 -8.62 13.42
CA ALA A 258 -14.22 -7.87 12.49
C ALA A 258 -14.15 -6.38 12.88
N TRP A 259 -15.27 -5.84 13.36
CA TRP A 259 -15.38 -4.46 13.83
C TRP A 259 -14.31 -4.05 14.84
N VAL A 260 -13.73 -4.99 15.61
CA VAL A 260 -12.69 -4.63 16.58
C VAL A 260 -11.44 -4.04 15.92
N TYR A 261 -11.06 -4.54 14.73
CA TYR A 261 -9.98 -3.95 13.93
C TYR A 261 -10.40 -2.61 13.31
N ARG A 262 -11.66 -2.50 12.85
CA ARG A 262 -12.21 -1.22 12.37
C ARG A 262 -12.11 -0.12 13.41
N GLU A 263 -12.55 -0.41 14.64
CA GLU A 263 -12.46 0.55 15.76
C GLU A 263 -11.01 0.91 16.05
N TRP A 264 -10.08 -0.07 16.00
CA TRP A 264 -8.66 0.23 16.17
C TRP A 264 -8.13 1.23 15.11
N VAL A 265 -8.54 1.08 13.84
CA VAL A 265 -8.16 2.03 12.77
C VAL A 265 -8.71 3.43 13.06
N ILE A 266 -10.00 3.52 13.43
CA ILE A 266 -10.67 4.80 13.75
C ILE A 266 -9.98 5.48 14.95
N ASP A 267 -9.73 4.71 16.01
CA ASP A 267 -9.08 5.18 17.22
C ASP A 267 -7.65 5.65 16.95
N ALA A 268 -6.87 4.93 16.14
CA ALA A 268 -5.50 5.29 15.81
C ALA A 268 -5.42 6.59 15.00
N ILE A 269 -6.35 6.82 14.06
CA ILE A 269 -6.42 8.07 13.31
C ILE A 269 -6.82 9.24 14.23
N ASN A 270 -7.82 9.05 15.09
CA ASN A 270 -8.25 10.10 16.03
C ASN A 270 -7.20 10.44 17.09
N GLN A 271 -6.30 9.49 17.41
CA GLN A 271 -5.17 9.69 18.31
C GLN A 271 -3.96 10.31 17.61
N ASP A 272 -4.04 10.57 16.30
CA ASP A 272 -2.94 11.10 15.49
C ASP A 272 -1.68 10.24 15.62
N VAL A 273 -1.85 8.91 15.58
CA VAL A 273 -0.72 7.98 15.64
C VAL A 273 0.19 8.20 14.42
N PRO A 274 1.50 8.41 14.61
CA PRO A 274 2.44 8.57 13.51
C PRO A 274 2.34 7.43 12.48
N PHE A 275 2.43 7.77 11.19
CA PHE A 275 2.11 6.83 10.11
C PHE A 275 3.04 5.61 10.07
N ASP A 276 4.30 5.78 10.46
CA ASP A 276 5.26 4.70 10.62
C ASP A 276 4.82 3.72 11.72
N GLN A 277 4.47 4.22 12.90
CA GLN A 277 3.97 3.43 14.02
C GLN A 277 2.64 2.75 13.66
N PHE A 278 1.68 3.50 13.09
CA PHE A 278 0.41 2.97 12.62
C PHE A 278 0.59 1.80 11.63
N SER A 279 1.59 1.90 10.76
CA SER A 279 1.92 0.85 9.78
C SER A 279 2.65 -0.34 10.41
N ILE A 280 3.63 -0.08 11.27
CA ILE A 280 4.41 -1.12 11.97
C ILE A 280 3.50 -1.96 12.85
N GLU A 281 2.57 -1.36 13.58
CA GLU A 281 1.62 -2.10 14.42
C GLU A 281 0.75 -3.03 13.58
N GLN A 282 0.30 -2.61 12.40
CA GLN A 282 -0.52 -3.44 11.53
C GLN A 282 0.25 -4.59 10.88
N LEU A 283 1.50 -4.35 10.48
CA LEU A 283 2.30 -5.36 9.81
C LEU A 283 2.94 -6.37 10.79
N ALA A 284 3.32 -5.89 11.98
CA ALA A 284 4.14 -6.65 12.92
C ALA A 284 3.96 -6.23 14.40
N GLY A 285 2.82 -5.67 14.79
CA GLY A 285 2.56 -5.24 16.17
C GLY A 285 2.66 -6.35 17.21
N ASP A 286 2.47 -7.62 16.82
CA ASP A 286 2.66 -8.78 17.68
C ASP A 286 4.14 -9.11 17.97
N LEU A 287 5.07 -8.54 17.21
CA LEU A 287 6.53 -8.73 17.32
C LEU A 287 7.24 -7.58 18.04
N LEU A 288 6.53 -6.51 18.42
CA LEU A 288 7.09 -5.43 19.24
C LEU A 288 7.51 -5.97 20.62
N ASP A 289 8.44 -5.28 21.29
CA ASP A 289 8.80 -5.66 22.67
C ASP A 289 7.59 -5.48 23.59
N LYS A 290 7.22 -6.55 24.31
CA LYS A 290 6.05 -6.61 25.22
C LYS A 290 4.79 -6.00 24.59
N PRO A 291 4.29 -6.58 23.49
CA PRO A 291 3.27 -5.97 22.66
C PRO A 291 1.95 -5.84 23.42
N THR A 292 1.37 -4.64 23.41
CA THR A 292 0.08 -4.35 24.02
C THR A 292 -1.05 -5.11 23.31
N LEU A 293 -2.22 -5.22 23.95
CA LEU A 293 -3.39 -5.80 23.28
C LEU A 293 -3.79 -4.99 22.03
N SER A 294 -3.70 -3.66 22.09
CA SER A 294 -3.98 -2.77 20.96
C SER A 294 -3.08 -3.08 19.77
N GLN A 295 -1.77 -3.20 20.00
CA GLN A 295 -0.77 -3.56 18.98
C GLN A 295 -1.00 -4.94 18.36
N LYS A 296 -1.52 -5.89 19.14
CA LYS A 296 -1.92 -7.20 18.59
C LYS A 296 -3.20 -7.13 17.77
N ILE A 297 -4.16 -6.28 18.15
CA ILE A 297 -5.39 -6.05 17.38
C ILE A 297 -5.07 -5.40 16.03
N ALA A 298 -4.08 -4.52 15.98
CA ALA A 298 -3.61 -3.88 14.76
C ALA A 298 -3.24 -4.90 13.66
N THR A 299 -2.65 -6.05 14.03
CA THR A 299 -2.32 -7.12 13.07
C THR A 299 -3.55 -7.80 12.45
N GLY A 300 -4.76 -7.42 12.87
CA GLY A 300 -6.01 -7.68 12.18
C GLY A 300 -6.01 -7.24 10.71
N PHE A 301 -5.13 -6.32 10.29
CA PHE A 301 -4.87 -6.02 8.88
C PHE A 301 -4.65 -7.29 8.04
N HIS A 302 -3.85 -8.24 8.56
CA HIS A 302 -3.55 -9.52 7.89
C HIS A 302 -4.71 -10.52 7.90
N ARG A 303 -5.77 -10.24 8.67
CA ARG A 303 -6.94 -11.10 8.87
C ARG A 303 -8.13 -10.71 7.98
N ASN A 304 -7.95 -9.72 7.11
CA ASN A 304 -8.97 -9.27 6.18
C ASN A 304 -8.98 -10.05 4.84
N THR A 305 -8.04 -10.99 4.65
CA THR A 305 -8.07 -11.94 3.52
C THR A 305 -9.40 -12.68 3.44
N LEU A 306 -9.85 -13.05 2.24
CA LEU A 306 -11.03 -13.90 2.09
C LEU A 306 -10.77 -15.27 2.74
N SER A 307 -11.78 -15.80 3.43
CA SER A 307 -11.69 -17.11 4.11
C SER A 307 -12.59 -18.11 3.40
N ASN A 308 -12.07 -19.30 3.08
CA ASN A 308 -12.88 -20.35 2.49
C ASN A 308 -13.07 -21.52 3.48
N THR A 309 -14.33 -21.75 3.87
CA THR A 309 -14.76 -22.81 4.79
C THR A 309 -15.58 -23.91 4.10
N GLU A 310 -15.58 -23.96 2.76
CA GLU A 310 -16.35 -24.93 1.97
C GLU A 310 -15.80 -26.36 2.11
N ALA A 311 -16.69 -27.35 1.99
CA ALA A 311 -16.32 -28.75 2.05
C ALA A 311 -15.48 -29.15 0.81
N GLY A 312 -14.34 -29.81 1.04
CA GLY A 312 -13.45 -30.26 -0.04
C GLY A 312 -12.38 -29.23 -0.46
N VAL A 313 -12.28 -28.12 0.25
CA VAL A 313 -11.23 -27.11 0.07
C VAL A 313 -9.83 -27.70 0.33
N ASP A 314 -8.89 -27.43 -0.58
CA ASP A 314 -7.46 -27.65 -0.33
C ASP A 314 -6.92 -26.52 0.58
N LEU A 315 -6.69 -26.86 1.85
CA LEU A 315 -6.25 -25.93 2.88
C LEU A 315 -4.91 -25.26 2.54
N GLU A 316 -3.99 -25.97 1.86
CA GLU A 316 -2.68 -25.44 1.54
C GLU A 316 -2.74 -24.45 0.36
N LEU A 317 -3.62 -24.71 -0.62
CA LEU A 317 -3.90 -23.77 -1.69
C LEU A 317 -4.46 -22.45 -1.14
N TYR A 318 -5.44 -22.49 -0.23
CA TYR A 318 -6.04 -21.26 0.30
C TYR A 318 -5.10 -20.49 1.21
N ARG A 319 -4.36 -21.19 2.08
CA ARG A 319 -3.29 -20.56 2.87
C ARG A 319 -2.29 -19.83 1.97
N THR A 320 -1.91 -20.44 0.85
CA THR A 320 -1.02 -19.82 -0.14
C THR A 320 -1.65 -18.57 -0.75
N LYS A 321 -2.92 -18.63 -1.16
CA LYS A 321 -3.65 -17.47 -1.72
C LYS A 321 -3.73 -16.31 -0.73
N GLU A 322 -3.98 -16.58 0.56
CA GLU A 322 -4.00 -15.55 1.60
C GLU A 322 -2.63 -14.87 1.75
N ILE A 323 -1.53 -15.62 1.62
CA ILE A 323 -0.18 -15.04 1.70
C ILE A 323 0.15 -14.23 0.45
N VAL A 324 -0.14 -14.76 -0.74
CA VAL A 324 0.00 -14.02 -2.02
C VAL A 324 -0.75 -12.69 -1.95
N ASP A 325 -1.96 -12.71 -1.43
CA ASP A 325 -2.78 -11.53 -1.24
C ASP A 325 -2.16 -10.53 -0.24
N ARG A 326 -1.56 -11.00 0.88
CA ARG A 326 -0.82 -10.13 1.81
C ARG A 326 0.40 -9.47 1.14
N VAL A 327 1.16 -10.20 0.33
CA VAL A 327 2.31 -9.65 -0.44
C VAL A 327 1.82 -8.57 -1.39
N ASN A 328 0.81 -8.88 -2.21
CA ASN A 328 0.25 -7.96 -3.19
C ASN A 328 -0.33 -6.70 -2.53
N THR A 329 -1.10 -6.88 -1.46
CA THR A 329 -1.68 -5.76 -0.71
C THR A 329 -0.58 -4.90 -0.11
N THR A 330 0.44 -5.49 0.50
CA THR A 330 1.51 -4.71 1.13
C THR A 330 2.31 -3.91 0.09
N GLY A 331 2.65 -4.53 -1.04
CA GLY A 331 3.31 -3.85 -2.16
C GLY A 331 2.48 -2.70 -2.73
N MET A 332 1.17 -2.90 -2.92
CA MET A 332 0.28 -1.86 -3.41
C MET A 332 0.07 -0.73 -2.39
N VAL A 333 -0.20 -1.07 -1.13
CA VAL A 333 -0.56 -0.11 -0.09
C VAL A 333 0.67 0.70 0.35
N TRP A 334 1.82 0.10 0.63
CA TRP A 334 2.95 0.88 1.15
C TRP A 334 3.98 1.26 0.09
N LEU A 335 4.11 0.52 -1.01
CA LEU A 335 5.09 0.84 -2.06
C LEU A 335 4.43 1.43 -3.31
N GLY A 336 3.11 1.32 -3.46
CA GLY A 336 2.44 1.74 -4.69
C GLY A 336 2.91 0.94 -5.90
N LEU A 337 3.33 -0.31 -5.71
CA LEU A 337 3.86 -1.17 -6.77
C LEU A 337 2.97 -2.39 -6.97
N THR A 338 2.83 -2.84 -8.21
CA THR A 338 2.02 -4.01 -8.55
C THR A 338 2.88 -5.28 -8.53
N PHE A 339 2.74 -6.09 -7.49
CA PHE A 339 3.53 -7.32 -7.33
C PHE A 339 2.92 -8.53 -8.05
N GLY A 340 1.64 -8.47 -8.44
CA GLY A 340 0.85 -9.64 -8.83
C GLY A 340 1.42 -10.45 -10.02
N CYS A 341 2.03 -9.80 -11.02
CA CYS A 341 2.65 -10.57 -12.11
C CYS A 341 3.84 -11.41 -11.64
N ALA A 342 4.57 -10.92 -10.61
CA ALA A 342 5.74 -11.58 -10.04
C ALA A 342 5.40 -12.89 -9.30
N GLU A 343 4.13 -13.21 -9.09
CA GLU A 343 3.70 -14.50 -8.53
C GLU A 343 4.10 -15.67 -9.45
N CYS A 344 3.88 -15.53 -10.76
CA CYS A 344 4.02 -16.62 -11.72
C CYS A 344 5.32 -16.57 -12.55
N HIS A 345 5.86 -15.38 -12.77
CA HIS A 345 7.06 -15.12 -13.58
C HIS A 345 7.61 -13.74 -13.24
N ASP A 346 8.82 -13.38 -13.66
CA ASP A 346 9.34 -12.03 -13.44
C ASP A 346 8.39 -10.95 -13.94
N HIS A 347 8.20 -9.90 -13.16
CA HIS A 347 7.22 -8.87 -13.46
C HIS A 347 7.46 -8.27 -14.86
N LYS A 348 6.37 -8.06 -15.62
CA LYS A 348 6.48 -7.73 -17.05
C LYS A 348 7.10 -6.36 -17.31
N HIS A 349 6.95 -5.40 -16.41
CA HIS A 349 7.35 -4.01 -16.64
C HIS A 349 8.30 -3.51 -15.57
N ASP A 350 7.90 -3.67 -14.32
CA ASP A 350 8.73 -3.31 -13.18
C ASP A 350 9.84 -4.33 -12.89
N PRO A 351 10.99 -3.86 -12.40
CA PRO A 351 12.15 -4.69 -12.06
C PRO A 351 11.95 -5.46 -10.74
N ILE A 352 10.94 -6.34 -10.71
CA ILE A 352 10.66 -7.26 -9.60
C ILE A 352 10.68 -8.68 -10.16
N SER A 353 11.65 -9.48 -9.73
CA SER A 353 11.73 -10.88 -10.11
C SER A 353 10.71 -11.73 -9.35
N GLN A 354 10.40 -12.91 -9.89
CA GLN A 354 9.59 -13.90 -9.18
C GLN A 354 10.25 -14.30 -7.85
N LYS A 355 11.58 -14.43 -7.84
CA LYS A 355 12.32 -14.76 -6.62
C LYS A 355 12.05 -13.76 -5.50
N GLU A 356 12.11 -12.46 -5.80
CA GLU A 356 11.88 -11.39 -4.83
C GLU A 356 10.44 -11.35 -4.31
N PHE A 357 9.46 -11.67 -5.16
CA PHE A 357 8.08 -11.87 -4.71
C PHE A 357 8.01 -12.93 -3.60
N TYR A 358 8.68 -14.08 -3.80
CA TYR A 358 8.70 -15.14 -2.80
C TYR A 358 9.61 -14.84 -1.59
N GLN A 359 10.58 -13.93 -1.72
CA GLN A 359 11.33 -13.41 -0.57
C GLN A 359 10.42 -12.57 0.34
N ILE A 360 9.55 -11.72 -0.23
CA ILE A 360 8.55 -11.01 0.58
C ILE A 360 7.49 -11.97 1.14
N TYR A 361 7.03 -12.94 0.33
CA TYR A 361 6.13 -14.02 0.78
C TYR A 361 6.65 -14.70 2.05
N ALA A 362 7.97 -14.92 2.15
CA ALA A 362 8.58 -15.60 3.28
C ALA A 362 8.37 -14.89 4.63
N PHE A 363 8.19 -13.55 4.65
CA PHE A 363 7.84 -12.82 5.87
C PHE A 363 6.46 -13.23 6.41
N PHE A 364 5.51 -13.52 5.53
CA PHE A 364 4.12 -13.84 5.90
C PHE A 364 3.85 -15.35 5.99
N ASN A 365 4.75 -16.20 5.49
CA ASN A 365 4.60 -17.66 5.48
C ASN A 365 4.70 -18.31 6.88
N ASN A 366 5.23 -17.57 7.86
CA ASN A 366 5.55 -18.05 9.21
C ASN A 366 4.71 -17.38 10.30
N ALA A 367 3.39 -17.34 10.11
CA ALA A 367 2.46 -16.83 11.09
C ALA A 367 1.24 -17.74 11.27
N ASN A 368 0.58 -17.57 12.42
CA ASN A 368 -0.64 -18.25 12.82
C ASN A 368 -1.78 -17.23 12.90
N GLU A 369 -2.92 -17.63 12.37
CA GLU A 369 -4.17 -16.93 12.52
C GLU A 369 -4.86 -17.37 13.83
N THR A 370 -5.03 -16.44 14.76
CA THR A 370 -5.63 -16.73 16.08
C THR A 370 -6.55 -15.60 16.54
N THR A 371 -7.01 -15.64 17.78
CA THR A 371 -7.85 -14.58 18.35
C THR A 371 -7.33 -14.15 19.71
N ALA A 372 -7.49 -12.86 20.03
CA ALA A 372 -7.30 -12.33 21.37
C ALA A 372 -8.66 -12.01 21.99
N SER A 373 -8.85 -12.34 23.27
CA SER A 373 -10.05 -11.90 24.00
C SER A 373 -9.96 -10.40 24.23
N VAL A 374 -10.99 -9.68 23.80
CA VAL A 374 -11.15 -8.25 23.99
C VAL A 374 -12.38 -8.05 24.84
N ARG A 375 -12.25 -7.28 25.92
CA ARG A 375 -13.38 -6.89 26.77
C ARG A 375 -13.46 -5.39 26.77
N LYS A 376 -14.49 -4.83 26.14
CA LYS A 376 -14.72 -3.40 26.17
C LYS A 376 -15.34 -3.00 27.52
N PRO A 377 -15.08 -1.78 28.03
CA PRO A 377 -15.64 -1.33 29.31
C PRO A 377 -17.17 -1.41 29.36
N TRP A 378 -17.85 -1.08 28.25
CA TRP A 378 -19.31 -1.13 28.15
C TRP A 378 -19.85 -2.56 28.22
N GLU A 379 -19.21 -3.54 27.58
CA GLU A 379 -19.64 -4.96 27.67
C GLU A 379 -19.56 -5.46 29.12
N ASN A 380 -18.50 -5.08 29.84
CA ASN A 380 -18.35 -5.43 31.25
C ASN A 380 -19.42 -4.76 32.11
N ALA A 381 -19.74 -3.50 31.84
CA ALA A 381 -20.77 -2.76 32.56
C ALA A 381 -22.17 -3.35 32.33
N GLU A 382 -22.52 -3.67 31.08
CA GLU A 382 -23.78 -4.33 30.73
C GLU A 382 -23.89 -5.71 31.36
N TYR A 383 -22.83 -6.52 31.28
CA TYR A 383 -22.79 -7.84 31.92
C TYR A 383 -22.98 -7.73 33.44
N GLU A 384 -22.26 -6.82 34.08
CA GLU A 384 -22.33 -6.63 35.53
C GLU A 384 -23.72 -6.13 35.95
N GLN A 385 -24.32 -5.20 35.22
CA GLN A 385 -25.67 -4.73 35.47
C GLN A 385 -26.71 -5.84 35.31
N ALA A 386 -26.59 -6.67 34.27
CA ALA A 386 -27.47 -7.81 34.06
C ALA A 386 -27.30 -8.85 35.17
N ARG A 387 -26.05 -9.12 35.57
CA ARG A 387 -25.71 -10.04 36.67
C ARG A 387 -26.28 -9.56 38.01
N GLN A 388 -26.18 -8.28 38.33
CA GLN A 388 -26.73 -7.70 39.55
C GLN A 388 -28.26 -7.81 39.64
N LYS A 389 -28.97 -7.81 38.51
CA LYS A 389 -30.42 -8.06 38.46
C LYS A 389 -30.76 -9.55 38.56
N TRP A 390 -29.94 -10.40 37.94
CA TRP A 390 -30.18 -11.84 37.84
C TRP A 390 -29.83 -12.59 39.14
N GLU A 391 -28.71 -12.25 39.77
CA GLU A 391 -28.12 -12.98 40.91
C GLU A 391 -29.04 -13.02 42.14
N PRO A 392 -29.70 -11.92 42.58
CA PRO A 392 -30.54 -11.95 43.77
C PRO A 392 -31.73 -12.91 43.62
N VAL A 393 -32.36 -12.96 42.44
CA VAL A 393 -33.48 -13.87 42.14
C VAL A 393 -32.99 -15.32 42.11
N TYR A 394 -31.82 -15.57 41.52
CA TYR A 394 -31.21 -16.90 41.51
C TYR A 394 -30.92 -17.39 42.93
N GLN A 395 -30.30 -16.55 43.77
CA GLN A 395 -30.01 -16.87 45.17
C GLN A 395 -31.30 -17.06 45.98
N GLN A 396 -32.33 -16.26 45.75
CA GLN A 396 -33.63 -16.44 46.39
C GLN A 396 -34.26 -17.80 46.04
N LEU A 397 -34.29 -18.16 44.76
CA LEU A 397 -34.83 -19.46 44.32
C LEU A 397 -34.04 -20.63 44.89
N LEU A 398 -32.71 -20.51 44.98
CA LEU A 398 -31.86 -21.52 45.64
C LEU A 398 -32.21 -21.63 47.13
N LEU A 399 -32.41 -20.51 47.83
CA LEU A 399 -32.79 -20.51 49.25
C LEU A 399 -34.17 -21.09 49.48
N GLU A 400 -35.16 -20.74 48.64
CA GLU A 400 -36.51 -21.29 48.69
C GLU A 400 -36.49 -22.81 48.47
N LEU A 401 -35.73 -23.30 47.50
CA LEU A 401 -35.60 -24.74 47.24
C LEU A 401 -34.84 -25.46 48.37
N LYS A 402 -33.79 -24.83 48.93
CA LYS A 402 -33.08 -25.34 50.12
C LYS A 402 -33.98 -25.41 51.34
N ALA A 403 -34.94 -24.51 51.50
CA ALA A 403 -35.86 -24.45 52.63
C ALA A 403 -37.13 -25.29 52.44
N TYR A 404 -37.41 -25.75 51.22
CA TYR A 404 -38.63 -26.48 50.90
C TYR A 404 -38.68 -27.85 51.60
N GLU A 405 -39.74 -28.11 52.36
CA GLU A 405 -39.95 -29.35 53.13
C GLU A 405 -38.81 -29.75 54.08
N ASN A 406 -37.99 -28.78 54.53
CA ASN A 406 -36.79 -29.06 55.33
C ASN A 406 -37.04 -29.56 56.77
N SER A 407 -38.28 -29.46 57.27
CA SER A 407 -38.63 -29.78 58.66
C SER A 407 -38.59 -31.28 58.98
N GLY A 408 -38.65 -32.16 57.97
CA GLY A 408 -38.65 -33.62 58.11
C GLY A 408 -37.36 -34.32 57.69
N LEU A 409 -36.30 -33.57 57.34
CA LEU A 409 -35.04 -34.09 56.82
C LEU A 409 -33.94 -34.11 57.88
N THR A 410 -33.08 -35.14 57.84
CA THR A 410 -31.87 -35.22 58.68
C THR A 410 -30.83 -34.19 58.25
N GLU A 411 -29.92 -33.80 59.16
CA GLU A 411 -28.83 -32.86 58.83
C GLU A 411 -27.97 -33.34 57.66
N GLN A 412 -27.75 -34.66 57.53
CA GLN A 412 -27.00 -35.24 56.42
C GLN A 412 -27.70 -35.02 55.07
N GLN A 413 -29.02 -35.16 55.01
CA GLN A 413 -29.81 -34.92 53.80
C GLN A 413 -29.83 -33.44 53.42
N LYS A 414 -29.89 -32.53 54.39
CA LYS A 414 -29.79 -31.07 54.15
C LYS A 414 -28.44 -30.68 53.55
N ILE A 415 -27.36 -31.28 54.03
CA ILE A 415 -26.01 -31.10 53.47
C ILE A 415 -25.96 -31.60 52.02
N GLU A 416 -26.58 -32.76 51.74
CA GLU A 416 -26.61 -33.32 50.38
C GLU A 416 -27.40 -32.43 49.40
N ILE A 417 -28.58 -31.94 49.79
CA ILE A 417 -29.39 -31.00 49.00
C ILE A 417 -28.58 -29.73 48.70
N THR A 418 -27.94 -29.17 49.73
CA THR A 418 -27.10 -27.98 49.59
C THR A 418 -25.95 -28.23 48.61
N GLY A 419 -25.26 -29.37 48.73
CA GLY A 419 -24.16 -29.74 47.84
C GLY A 419 -24.59 -29.99 46.38
N ILE A 420 -25.81 -30.45 46.14
CA ILE A 420 -26.38 -30.58 44.79
C ILE A 420 -26.71 -29.20 44.22
N LEU A 421 -27.37 -28.35 45.00
CA LEU A 421 -27.79 -27.01 44.57
C LEU A 421 -26.64 -26.05 44.35
N ASP A 422 -25.60 -26.09 45.18
CA ASP A 422 -24.40 -25.27 44.99
C ASP A 422 -23.62 -25.65 43.72
N LYS A 423 -23.82 -26.88 43.22
CA LYS A 423 -23.19 -27.41 42.00
C LYS A 423 -24.15 -27.47 40.82
N TYR A 424 -25.36 -26.93 40.96
CA TYR A 424 -26.40 -26.97 39.95
C TYR A 424 -25.97 -26.24 38.68
N LYS A 425 -25.92 -26.96 37.55
CA LYS A 425 -25.56 -26.40 36.23
C LYS A 425 -26.58 -26.71 35.15
N LYS A 426 -27.39 -27.75 35.33
CA LYS A 426 -28.34 -28.24 34.32
C LYS A 426 -29.49 -28.98 34.97
N THR A 427 -30.64 -29.01 34.31
CA THR A 427 -31.91 -29.61 34.80
C THR A 427 -31.76 -31.02 35.37
N SER A 428 -30.86 -31.85 34.79
CA SER A 428 -30.61 -33.21 35.28
C SER A 428 -30.11 -33.27 36.73
N ASP A 429 -29.45 -32.20 37.19
CA ASP A 429 -28.93 -32.13 38.55
C ASP A 429 -30.07 -31.96 39.57
N LEU A 430 -31.17 -31.29 39.20
CA LEU A 430 -32.37 -31.14 40.06
C LEU A 430 -33.14 -32.46 40.21
N LYS A 431 -33.05 -33.37 39.24
CA LYS A 431 -33.64 -34.72 39.38
C LYS A 431 -33.06 -35.49 40.56
N ARG A 432 -31.81 -35.19 40.94
CA ARG A 432 -31.16 -35.81 42.11
C ARG A 432 -31.80 -35.36 43.43
N LEU A 433 -32.63 -34.30 43.39
CA LEU A 433 -33.32 -33.80 44.56
C LEU A 433 -34.73 -34.41 44.75
N GLU A 434 -35.27 -35.08 43.73
CA GLU A 434 -36.59 -35.73 43.80
C GLU A 434 -36.77 -36.68 45.00
N PRO A 435 -35.77 -37.47 45.44
CA PRO A 435 -35.91 -38.36 46.60
C PRO A 435 -36.13 -37.63 47.93
N PHE A 436 -35.83 -36.33 48.02
CA PHE A 436 -35.94 -35.55 49.26
C PHE A 436 -37.31 -34.84 49.41
N CYS A 437 -38.14 -34.84 48.37
CA CYS A 437 -39.50 -34.30 48.45
C CYS A 437 -40.45 -35.36 49.02
N GLN A 438 -41.03 -35.10 50.20
CA GLN A 438 -41.78 -36.07 50.99
C GLN A 438 -43.29 -36.01 50.73
N THR A 439 -43.87 -34.81 50.55
CA THR A 439 -45.34 -34.66 50.49
C THR A 439 -45.88 -33.74 49.39
N GLN A 440 -45.12 -32.72 48.96
CA GLN A 440 -45.59 -31.66 48.05
C GLN A 440 -44.79 -31.62 46.74
N LYS A 441 -44.87 -32.69 45.95
CA LYS A 441 -44.15 -32.83 44.68
C LYS A 441 -44.50 -31.74 43.65
N ALA A 442 -45.74 -31.24 43.66
CA ALA A 442 -46.17 -30.19 42.73
C ALA A 442 -45.42 -28.85 42.94
N GLY A 443 -45.32 -28.39 44.20
CA GLY A 443 -44.60 -27.14 44.51
C GLY A 443 -43.08 -27.28 44.34
N TRP A 444 -42.53 -28.46 44.62
CA TRP A 444 -41.13 -28.77 44.32
C TRP A 444 -40.83 -28.65 42.81
N ASN A 445 -41.68 -29.27 41.99
CA ASN A 445 -41.55 -29.22 40.54
C ASN A 445 -41.69 -27.77 40.01
N GLU A 446 -42.60 -26.98 40.58
CA GLU A 446 -42.78 -25.59 40.21
C GLU A 446 -41.54 -24.74 40.53
N LEU A 447 -41.01 -24.83 41.75
CA LEU A 447 -39.79 -24.11 42.16
C LEU A 447 -38.56 -24.56 41.36
N SER A 448 -38.41 -25.86 41.13
CA SER A 448 -37.34 -26.42 40.30
C SER A 448 -37.43 -25.92 38.86
N ALA A 449 -38.64 -25.84 38.29
CA ALA A 449 -38.86 -25.29 36.96
C ALA A 449 -38.56 -23.79 36.89
N LYS A 450 -38.96 -23.01 37.91
CA LYS A 450 -38.62 -21.57 38.02
C LYS A 450 -37.11 -21.35 38.08
N LEU A 451 -36.40 -22.15 38.88
CA LEU A 451 -34.94 -22.11 38.99
C LEU A 451 -34.27 -22.45 37.66
N ASP A 452 -34.74 -23.48 36.95
CA ASP A 452 -34.20 -23.88 35.65
C ASP A 452 -34.47 -22.83 34.57
N GLN A 453 -35.69 -22.30 34.51
CA GLN A 453 -36.04 -21.20 33.61
C GLN A 453 -35.19 -19.96 33.89
N HIS A 454 -35.00 -19.59 35.17
CA HIS A 454 -34.18 -18.45 35.54
C HIS A 454 -32.70 -18.68 35.19
N LEU A 455 -32.19 -19.91 35.35
CA LEU A 455 -30.83 -20.27 34.95
C LEU A 455 -30.61 -20.09 33.44
N GLN A 456 -31.61 -20.38 32.60
CA GLN A 456 -31.54 -20.15 31.15
C GLN A 456 -31.44 -18.66 30.78
N THR A 457 -31.86 -17.75 31.66
CA THR A 457 -31.72 -16.30 31.47
C THR A 457 -30.39 -15.72 31.99
N LYS A 458 -29.48 -16.59 32.45
CA LYS A 458 -28.18 -16.16 33.01
C LYS A 458 -27.42 -15.31 31.99
N PRO A 459 -27.02 -14.08 32.36
CA PRO A 459 -26.23 -13.22 31.48
C PRO A 459 -24.94 -13.92 31.04
N ALA A 460 -24.65 -13.88 29.74
CA ALA A 460 -23.41 -14.41 29.19
C ALA A 460 -22.26 -13.40 29.44
N PRO A 461 -21.08 -13.86 29.88
CA PRO A 461 -19.93 -12.97 30.02
C PRO A 461 -19.49 -12.42 28.65
N PRO A 462 -18.88 -11.22 28.61
CA PRO A 462 -18.33 -10.65 27.38
C PRO A 462 -17.39 -11.63 26.67
N ALA A 463 -17.66 -11.86 25.38
CA ALA A 463 -16.99 -12.87 24.57
C ALA A 463 -16.40 -12.32 23.27
N THR A 464 -16.27 -11.00 23.17
CA THR A 464 -15.65 -10.36 22.00
C THR A 464 -14.21 -10.85 21.81
N LYS A 465 -13.89 -11.20 20.57
CA LYS A 465 -12.59 -11.74 20.17
C LYS A 465 -12.06 -11.01 18.95
N ALA A 466 -10.92 -10.35 19.06
CA ALA A 466 -10.26 -9.76 17.91
C ALA A 466 -9.51 -10.84 17.11
N PRO A 467 -9.72 -10.96 15.79
CA PRO A 467 -8.82 -11.69 14.91
C PRO A 467 -7.43 -11.04 14.96
N ILE A 468 -6.39 -11.84 15.24
CA ILE A 468 -5.01 -11.37 15.25
C ILE A 468 -4.12 -12.28 14.41
N PHE A 469 -2.99 -11.74 13.98
CA PHE A 469 -1.92 -12.46 13.28
C PHE A 469 -0.71 -12.55 14.21
N ALA A 470 -0.25 -13.77 14.48
CA ALA A 470 0.78 -14.06 15.48
C ALA A 470 1.95 -14.82 14.87
N GLU A 471 3.18 -14.40 15.14
CA GLU A 471 4.38 -15.05 14.62
C GLU A 471 4.46 -16.53 15.04
N ARG A 472 4.83 -17.38 14.07
CA ARG A 472 5.09 -18.78 14.31
C ARG A 472 6.53 -18.96 14.78
N THR A 473 6.70 -19.29 16.07
CA THR A 473 8.03 -19.49 16.68
C THR A 473 8.51 -20.94 16.65
N LYS A 474 7.59 -21.90 16.57
CA LYS A 474 7.88 -23.34 16.44
C LYS A 474 7.65 -23.76 14.99
N ASP A 475 8.26 -24.88 14.57
CA ASP A 475 7.98 -25.56 13.29
C ASP A 475 7.82 -24.61 12.09
N ARG A 476 8.77 -23.68 11.95
CA ARG A 476 8.80 -22.70 10.86
C ARG A 476 8.82 -23.41 9.50
N ARG A 477 8.05 -22.85 8.57
CA ARG A 477 7.94 -23.31 7.19
C ARG A 477 9.08 -22.72 6.36
N ASP A 478 9.67 -23.57 5.54
CA ASP A 478 10.50 -23.13 4.43
C ASP A 478 9.65 -22.48 3.35
N THR A 479 10.23 -21.53 2.62
CA THR A 479 9.58 -20.86 1.49
C THR A 479 10.32 -21.22 0.21
N PHE A 480 9.57 -21.55 -0.83
CA PHE A 480 10.09 -21.87 -2.16
C PHE A 480 9.39 -20.98 -3.19
N VAL A 481 10.09 -20.66 -4.27
CA VAL A 481 9.46 -20.09 -5.46
C VAL A 481 8.44 -21.10 -5.98
N HIS A 482 7.21 -20.70 -6.26
CA HIS A 482 6.26 -21.61 -6.90
C HIS A 482 6.44 -21.55 -8.41
N VAL A 483 6.76 -22.69 -9.04
CA VAL A 483 6.99 -22.74 -10.50
C VAL A 483 5.69 -22.36 -11.20
N ARG A 484 5.71 -21.27 -11.97
CA ARG A 484 4.53 -20.68 -12.63
C ARG A 484 3.39 -20.29 -11.67
N GLY A 485 3.70 -20.02 -10.40
CA GLY A 485 2.72 -19.69 -9.36
C GLY A 485 1.97 -20.91 -8.79
N ILE A 486 2.31 -22.12 -9.22
CA ILE A 486 1.62 -23.34 -8.79
C ILE A 486 2.13 -23.76 -7.39
N TYR A 487 1.32 -23.54 -6.36
CA TYR A 487 1.68 -23.72 -4.94
C TYR A 487 2.31 -25.08 -4.58
N ASN A 488 1.95 -26.15 -5.26
CA ASN A 488 2.46 -27.51 -5.02
C ASN A 488 3.63 -27.92 -5.93
N GLN A 489 4.21 -26.96 -6.67
CA GLN A 489 5.41 -27.15 -7.50
C GLN A 489 6.55 -26.28 -6.97
N PRO A 490 7.28 -26.73 -5.93
CA PRO A 490 8.36 -25.95 -5.34
C PRO A 490 9.56 -25.87 -6.31
N GLY A 491 10.06 -24.66 -6.48
CA GLY A 491 11.29 -24.33 -7.18
C GLY A 491 12.43 -24.02 -6.21
N GLU A 492 13.18 -22.94 -6.46
CA GLU A 492 14.30 -22.52 -5.61
C GLU A 492 13.82 -22.16 -4.20
N LYS A 493 14.55 -22.61 -3.18
CA LYS A 493 14.32 -22.19 -1.79
C LYS A 493 14.77 -20.75 -1.59
N VAL A 494 13.95 -19.93 -0.92
CA VAL A 494 14.25 -18.52 -0.65
C VAL A 494 14.18 -18.20 0.84
N SER A 495 14.84 -17.11 1.24
CA SER A 495 14.78 -16.55 2.59
C SER A 495 14.16 -15.15 2.56
N PRO A 496 13.62 -14.63 3.67
CA PRO A 496 13.03 -13.29 3.70
C PRO A 496 14.02 -12.21 3.27
N ASP A 497 13.59 -11.36 2.34
CA ASP A 497 14.39 -10.27 1.77
C ASP A 497 13.49 -9.29 1.00
N THR A 498 14.06 -8.18 0.52
CA THR A 498 13.36 -7.10 -0.17
C THR A 498 13.80 -6.95 -1.63
N PRO A 499 13.00 -6.31 -2.50
CA PRO A 499 13.37 -6.12 -3.90
C PRO A 499 14.63 -5.25 -4.04
N PHE A 500 15.56 -5.65 -4.90
CA PHE A 500 16.87 -5.00 -5.07
C PHE A 500 16.78 -3.54 -5.51
N VAL A 501 15.67 -3.18 -6.15
CA VAL A 501 15.43 -1.85 -6.73
C VAL A 501 15.08 -0.82 -5.66
N LEU A 502 14.81 -1.31 -4.46
CA LEU A 502 14.61 -0.56 -3.25
C LEU A 502 15.82 -0.76 -2.33
N PRO A 503 15.96 0.07 -1.29
CA PRO A 503 17.04 -0.07 -0.33
C PRO A 503 17.20 -1.49 0.23
N ASP A 504 18.44 -1.85 0.57
CA ASP A 504 18.72 -3.11 1.26
C ASP A 504 18.00 -3.18 2.62
N LEU A 505 17.58 -4.38 2.99
CA LEU A 505 16.95 -4.65 4.28
C LEU A 505 17.95 -4.53 5.43
N ASN A 506 17.74 -3.54 6.31
CA ASN A 506 18.49 -3.41 7.56
C ASN A 506 17.81 -4.25 8.65
N SER A 507 18.23 -5.50 8.76
CA SER A 507 17.67 -6.45 9.73
C SER A 507 18.30 -6.29 11.12
N ARG A 508 17.48 -6.40 12.17
CA ARG A 508 17.94 -6.44 13.57
C ARG A 508 18.63 -7.76 13.93
N ASN A 509 18.28 -8.84 13.21
CA ASN A 509 18.74 -10.21 13.48
C ASN A 509 19.33 -10.86 12.22
N GLN A 510 20.09 -11.96 12.38
CA GLN A 510 20.61 -12.74 11.24
C GLN A 510 19.50 -13.29 10.34
N LYS A 511 18.31 -13.53 10.88
CA LYS A 511 17.13 -13.96 10.15
C LYS A 511 16.08 -12.85 10.26
N PRO A 512 15.85 -12.08 9.19
CA PRO A 512 14.85 -11.03 9.20
C PRO A 512 13.44 -11.59 9.45
N ASP A 513 12.62 -10.85 10.19
CA ASP A 513 11.22 -11.17 10.46
C ASP A 513 10.27 -10.06 9.96
N ARG A 514 8.96 -10.21 10.21
CA ARG A 514 7.95 -9.23 9.76
C ARG A 514 8.17 -7.83 10.31
N LEU A 515 8.77 -7.69 11.49
CA LEU A 515 9.04 -6.38 12.08
C LEU A 515 10.23 -5.72 11.40
N ASP A 516 11.26 -6.48 10.98
CA ASP A 516 12.32 -5.94 10.12
C ASP A 516 11.76 -5.45 8.78
N PHE A 517 10.85 -6.21 8.17
CA PHE A 517 10.17 -5.81 6.93
C PHE A 517 9.29 -4.56 7.13
N ALA A 518 8.53 -4.50 8.22
CA ALA A 518 7.70 -3.33 8.53
C ALA A 518 8.54 -2.07 8.75
N GLN A 519 9.67 -2.18 9.45
CA GLN A 519 10.61 -1.07 9.66
C GLN A 519 11.31 -0.65 8.37
N TRP A 520 11.59 -1.60 7.46
CA TRP A 520 12.20 -1.31 6.16
C TRP A 520 11.38 -0.37 5.27
N LEU A 521 10.04 -0.44 5.34
CA LEU A 521 9.16 0.48 4.61
C LEU A 521 9.40 1.95 5.00
N PHE A 522 9.88 2.20 6.21
CA PHE A 522 10.10 3.54 6.76
C PHE A 522 11.59 3.89 6.89
N GLN A 523 12.49 3.09 6.32
CA GLN A 523 13.91 3.44 6.27
C GLN A 523 14.15 4.77 5.57
N ASP A 524 15.24 5.43 5.97
CA ASP A 524 15.45 6.82 5.58
C ASP A 524 15.56 7.04 4.08
N ASN A 525 16.10 6.04 3.39
CA ASN A 525 16.34 6.00 1.96
C ASN A 525 15.21 5.31 1.17
N ASN A 526 14.12 4.85 1.82
CA ASN A 526 12.98 4.27 1.11
C ASN A 526 12.21 5.38 0.37
N PRO A 527 12.15 5.35 -0.98
CA PRO A 527 11.64 6.47 -1.75
C PRO A 527 10.11 6.43 -1.94
N LEU A 528 9.44 5.33 -1.65
CA LEU A 528 8.05 5.10 -2.08
C LEU A 528 7.03 5.37 -0.98
N THR A 529 7.22 4.80 0.21
CA THR A 529 6.21 4.83 1.27
C THR A 529 5.68 6.23 1.61
N PRO A 530 6.52 7.25 1.85
CA PRO A 530 5.99 8.58 2.10
C PRO A 530 5.32 9.21 0.85
N ARG A 531 5.84 8.97 -0.37
CA ARG A 531 5.22 9.48 -1.61
C ARG A 531 3.83 8.89 -1.84
N VAL A 532 3.67 7.60 -1.63
CA VAL A 532 2.41 6.87 -1.78
C VAL A 532 1.40 7.36 -0.75
N ALA A 533 1.81 7.49 0.51
CA ALA A 533 0.94 7.99 1.59
C ALA A 533 0.41 9.40 1.29
N VAL A 534 1.29 10.37 1.03
CA VAL A 534 0.87 11.76 0.78
C VAL A 534 0.05 11.89 -0.51
N ASN A 535 0.32 11.07 -1.53
CA ASN A 535 -0.47 11.09 -2.75
C ASN A 535 -1.92 10.63 -2.51
N ARG A 536 -2.15 9.65 -1.63
CA ARG A 536 -3.50 9.23 -1.26
C ARG A 536 -4.22 10.27 -0.41
N ILE A 537 -3.53 10.85 0.56
CA ILE A 537 -4.08 11.98 1.35
C ILE A 537 -4.49 13.11 0.41
N TRP A 538 -3.62 13.49 -0.52
CA TRP A 538 -3.91 14.49 -1.55
C TRP A 538 -5.11 14.10 -2.41
N GLN A 539 -5.17 12.86 -2.89
CA GLN A 539 -6.30 12.37 -3.68
C GLN A 539 -7.62 12.47 -2.92
N HIS A 540 -7.65 12.12 -1.64
CA HIS A 540 -8.89 12.16 -0.86
C HIS A 540 -9.36 13.59 -0.56
N LEU A 541 -8.42 14.54 -0.42
CA LEU A 541 -8.74 15.97 -0.24
C LEU A 541 -9.12 16.69 -1.54
N PHE A 542 -8.48 16.35 -2.67
CA PHE A 542 -8.60 17.10 -3.93
C PHE A 542 -9.30 16.32 -5.05
N GLY A 543 -9.71 15.08 -4.81
CA GLY A 543 -10.39 14.20 -5.77
C GLY A 543 -9.46 13.47 -6.76
N GLN A 544 -8.26 13.99 -7.00
CA GLN A 544 -7.24 13.36 -7.85
C GLN A 544 -5.87 13.48 -7.20
N GLY A 545 -5.11 12.38 -7.18
CA GLY A 545 -3.73 12.37 -6.68
C GLY A 545 -2.79 13.19 -7.57
N LEU A 546 -1.68 13.65 -7.00
CA LEU A 546 -0.57 14.23 -7.78
C LEU A 546 -0.06 13.22 -8.82
N VAL A 547 -0.05 11.94 -8.45
CA VAL A 547 0.01 10.77 -9.32
C VAL A 547 -1.41 10.21 -9.44
N SER A 548 -1.97 10.21 -10.66
CA SER A 548 -3.36 9.81 -10.89
C SER A 548 -3.62 8.31 -10.75
N THR A 549 -2.55 7.50 -10.67
CA THR A 549 -2.58 6.05 -10.45
C THR A 549 -2.09 5.74 -9.03
N PRO A 550 -2.94 5.88 -7.98
CA PRO A 550 -2.50 5.81 -6.58
C PRO A 550 -1.96 4.44 -6.14
N ASN A 551 -2.19 3.41 -6.93
CA ASN A 551 -1.76 2.03 -6.67
C ASN A 551 -0.65 1.56 -7.62
N ASP A 552 -0.17 2.44 -8.52
CA ASP A 552 0.90 2.13 -9.47
C ASP A 552 1.80 3.37 -9.66
N PHE A 553 2.94 3.33 -8.98
CA PHE A 553 4.09 4.21 -9.07
C PHE A 553 5.20 3.56 -9.91
N GLY A 554 4.93 2.38 -10.47
CA GLY A 554 5.80 1.64 -11.36
C GLY A 554 5.87 2.25 -12.76
N THR A 555 6.37 1.47 -13.68
CA THR A 555 6.67 1.86 -15.07
C THR A 555 5.39 2.16 -15.87
N LYS A 556 4.26 1.57 -15.48
CA LYS A 556 2.95 1.81 -16.10
C LYS A 556 2.11 2.86 -15.36
N GLY A 557 2.57 3.29 -14.19
CA GLY A 557 2.02 4.39 -13.43
C GLY A 557 2.13 5.75 -14.13
N ALA A 558 1.24 6.67 -13.78
CA ALA A 558 1.31 8.05 -14.22
C ALA A 558 2.51 8.77 -13.59
N ALA A 559 3.11 9.71 -14.33
CA ALA A 559 4.06 10.64 -13.75
C ALA A 559 3.33 11.68 -12.87
N PRO A 560 3.97 12.21 -11.81
CA PRO A 560 3.35 13.22 -10.97
C PRO A 560 3.15 14.52 -11.73
N THR A 561 1.99 15.16 -11.55
CA THR A 561 1.69 16.49 -12.10
C THR A 561 2.55 17.59 -11.46
N HIS A 562 2.91 17.41 -10.19
CA HIS A 562 3.76 18.31 -9.40
C HIS A 562 4.87 17.50 -8.69
N PRO A 563 5.92 17.05 -9.40
CA PRO A 563 6.96 16.19 -8.82
C PRO A 563 7.65 16.80 -7.61
N LEU A 564 7.98 18.10 -7.67
CA LEU A 564 8.65 18.80 -6.56
C LEU A 564 7.73 18.95 -5.34
N LEU A 565 6.43 19.18 -5.55
CA LEU A 565 5.48 19.25 -4.45
C LEU A 565 5.31 17.88 -3.79
N LEU A 566 5.22 16.81 -4.58
CA LEU A 566 5.12 15.44 -4.07
C LEU A 566 6.32 15.09 -3.19
N ASP A 567 7.53 15.37 -3.67
CA ASP A 567 8.75 15.09 -2.92
C ASP A 567 8.87 15.95 -1.66
N TRP A 568 8.48 17.23 -1.75
CA TRP A 568 8.44 18.10 -0.57
C TRP A 568 7.45 17.58 0.49
N LEU A 569 6.22 17.25 0.08
CA LEU A 569 5.21 16.69 0.99
C LEU A 569 5.67 15.38 1.61
N ALA A 570 6.25 14.48 0.82
CA ALA A 570 6.76 13.20 1.29
C ALA A 570 7.87 13.37 2.35
N VAL A 571 8.78 14.34 2.16
CA VAL A 571 9.83 14.63 3.15
C VAL A 571 9.24 15.23 4.42
N GLU A 572 8.32 16.19 4.31
CA GLU A 572 7.73 16.81 5.50
C GLU A 572 6.86 15.83 6.28
N TYR A 573 6.14 14.94 5.59
CA TYR A 573 5.33 13.89 6.22
C TYR A 573 6.17 12.90 7.02
N LYS A 574 7.40 12.61 6.57
CA LYS A 574 8.33 11.72 7.27
C LYS A 574 8.96 12.35 8.53
N LYS A 575 8.94 13.69 8.66
CA LYS A 575 9.50 14.40 9.83
C LYS A 575 8.52 14.57 10.98
N GLN A 576 7.23 14.45 10.67
CA GLN A 576 6.14 14.44 11.65
C GLN A 576 6.06 13.04 12.25
#